data_AF-A0AA38XMZ7-F1
#
_entry.id   AF-A0AA38XMZ7-F1
#
_cell.length_a   1.000
_cell.length_b   1.000
_cell.length_c   1.000
_cell.angle_alpha   90.00
_cell.angle_beta   90.00
_cell.angle_gamma   90.00
#
_symmetry.space_group_name_H-M   'P 1'
#
loop_
_entity.id
_entity.type
_entity.pdbx_description
1 polymer ?
#
loop_
_entity_poly.entity_id
_entity_poly.type
_entity_poly.pdbx_seq_one_letter_code
_entity_poly.pdbx_strand_id
1 'polypeptide(L)'
;MAFAASIFKSYPGMFVNGDRAPIIHWSQVTDRISQPLANCANIARMWVARTTGSTAMVQEVIHQEMLKISGKVRTLYDHLELLAAFQAYLLYAIMLFFNDTSTIGSIEQDVVMNLQQLAGDVAGKGTLCFAETEGTRPDWESWIVASAKRRTLFATSLFDNLVNFTQGSLSFVAVELASLPAPSSKVLWNARTRQSWNQAYNQQLGHSNDGELLISDLWPQSDANFEVLQPKIDRWLSSVDEFGMMIYAVTSHTYHKGPRA
;
A
#
# COMPACT_ATOMS: atom_id res chain seq x y z
N MET A 1 9.77 -14.12 0.55
CA MET A 1 9.06 -13.30 1.58
C MET A 1 9.98 -12.53 2.54
N ALA A 2 11.20 -12.99 2.85
CA ALA A 2 12.12 -12.25 3.74
C ALA A 2 12.39 -10.80 3.29
N PHE A 3 12.57 -10.56 1.98
CA PHE A 3 12.72 -9.22 1.40
C PHE A 3 11.56 -8.28 1.76
N ALA A 4 10.31 -8.70 1.49
CA ALA A 4 9.12 -7.90 1.83
C ALA A 4 8.99 -7.69 3.34
N ALA A 5 9.32 -8.70 4.15
CA ALA A 5 9.29 -8.61 5.60
C ALA A 5 10.22 -7.51 6.13
N SER A 6 11.46 -7.45 5.63
CA SER A 6 12.43 -6.40 6.01
C SER A 6 11.91 -5.00 5.66
N ILE A 7 11.26 -4.85 4.50
CA ILE A 7 10.70 -3.56 4.08
C ILE A 7 9.54 -3.15 4.98
N PHE A 8 8.53 -4.02 5.19
CA PHE A 8 7.40 -3.70 6.07
C PHE A 8 7.87 -3.38 7.50
N LYS A 9 8.82 -4.15 8.04
CA LYS A 9 9.40 -3.90 9.37
C LYS A 9 10.02 -2.51 9.51
N SER A 10 10.48 -1.91 8.41
CA SER A 10 11.08 -0.57 8.41
C SER A 10 10.05 0.57 8.47
N TYR A 11 8.79 0.35 8.08
CA TYR A 11 7.80 1.42 7.93
C TYR A 11 7.56 2.25 9.21
N PRO A 12 7.43 1.67 10.41
CA PRO A 12 7.30 2.46 11.63
C PRO A 12 8.50 3.38 11.88
N GLY A 13 9.71 2.95 11.49
CA GLY A 13 10.95 3.72 11.61
C GLY A 13 10.96 5.01 10.78
N MET A 14 10.23 5.04 9.66
CA MET A 14 10.18 6.23 8.79
C MET A 14 9.61 7.46 9.51
N PHE A 15 8.66 7.26 10.42
CA PHE A 15 8.02 8.35 11.19
C PHE A 15 8.96 9.00 12.22
N VAL A 16 10.02 8.30 12.66
CA VAL A 16 11.03 8.88 13.56
C VAL A 16 11.87 9.92 12.85
N ASN A 17 12.13 9.72 11.56
CA ASN A 17 12.92 10.63 10.73
C ASN A 17 12.08 11.79 10.14
N GLY A 18 10.82 11.93 10.57
CA GLY A 18 9.90 12.92 10.00
C GLY A 18 9.37 12.57 8.61
N ASP A 19 9.56 11.32 8.15
CA ASP A 19 9.02 10.82 6.90
C ASP A 19 7.74 10.00 7.13
N ARG A 20 7.22 9.35 6.08
CA ARG A 20 5.97 8.58 6.09
C ARG A 20 6.12 7.27 5.32
N ALA A 21 5.31 6.28 5.69
CA ALA A 21 5.24 5.03 4.93
C ALA A 21 4.83 5.30 3.46
N PRO A 22 5.33 4.52 2.48
CA PRO A 22 5.13 4.79 1.05
C PRO A 22 3.69 4.64 0.54
N ILE A 23 2.79 4.12 1.39
CA ILE A 23 1.36 4.04 1.16
C ILE A 23 0.62 5.36 1.48
N ILE A 24 1.26 6.26 2.22
CA ILE A 24 0.71 7.56 2.65
C ILE A 24 1.27 8.65 1.74
N HIS A 25 0.39 9.41 1.09
CA HIS A 25 0.82 10.57 0.30
C HIS A 25 1.18 11.75 1.21
N TRP A 26 2.11 12.61 0.80
CA TRP A 26 2.60 13.70 1.66
C TRP A 26 1.49 14.68 2.05
N SER A 27 0.54 14.94 1.14
CA SER A 27 -0.56 15.87 1.41
C SER A 27 -1.48 15.37 2.54
N GLN A 28 -1.48 14.06 2.83
CA GLN A 28 -2.23 13.50 3.96
C GLN A 28 -1.59 13.82 5.32
N VAL A 29 -0.35 14.32 5.33
CA VAL A 29 0.43 14.61 6.55
C VAL A 29 0.93 16.06 6.66
N THR A 30 0.70 16.93 5.66
CA THR A 30 1.14 18.34 5.72
C THR A 30 0.06 19.32 6.13
N ASP A 31 -1.16 19.17 5.62
CA ASP A 31 -2.17 20.23 5.74
C ASP A 31 -3.16 19.95 6.88
N ARG A 32 -3.98 18.91 6.71
CA ARG A 32 -4.99 18.47 7.67
C ARG A 32 -4.82 16.98 7.89
N ILE A 33 -3.92 16.63 8.80
CA ILE A 33 -3.70 15.23 9.16
C ILE A 33 -4.97 14.71 9.83
N SER A 34 -5.54 13.66 9.27
CA SER A 34 -6.68 12.99 9.88
C SER A 34 -6.27 12.32 11.19
N GLN A 35 -7.21 12.22 12.13
CA GLN A 35 -6.92 11.67 13.47
C GLN A 35 -6.27 10.28 13.42
N PRO A 36 -6.69 9.32 12.56
CA PRO A 36 -6.04 8.01 12.50
C PRO A 36 -4.55 8.08 12.16
N LEU A 37 -4.15 8.92 11.19
CA LEU A 37 -2.75 9.06 10.78
C LEU A 37 -1.94 9.82 11.82
N ALA A 38 -2.51 10.85 12.46
CA ALA A 38 -1.85 11.57 13.54
C ALA A 38 -1.54 10.66 14.73
N ASN A 39 -2.51 9.84 15.15
CA ASN A 39 -2.30 8.83 16.19
C ASN A 39 -1.27 7.79 15.77
N CYS A 40 -1.36 7.29 14.53
CA CYS A 40 -0.44 6.30 14.00
C CYS A 40 1.00 6.79 14.01
N ALA A 41 1.26 8.04 13.61
CA ALA A 41 2.60 8.63 13.64
C ALA A 41 3.16 8.72 15.07
N ASN A 42 2.34 9.09 16.06
CA ASN A 42 2.73 9.10 17.47
C ASN A 42 3.08 7.70 17.99
N ILE A 43 2.21 6.73 17.70
CA ILE A 43 2.39 5.34 18.12
C ILE A 43 3.58 4.69 17.42
N ALA A 44 3.83 4.99 16.14
CA ALA A 44 5.02 4.52 15.42
C ALA A 44 6.31 5.00 16.09
N ARG A 45 6.35 6.24 16.58
CA ARG A 45 7.50 6.75 17.35
C ARG A 45 7.64 6.04 18.69
N MET A 46 6.54 5.82 19.41
CA MET A 46 6.55 5.03 20.66
C MET A 46 7.01 3.59 20.41
N TRP A 47 6.56 2.98 19.30
CA TRP A 47 6.94 1.65 18.87
C TRP A 47 8.44 1.57 18.65
N VAL A 48 9.03 2.46 17.87
CA VAL A 48 10.47 2.42 17.59
C VAL A 48 11.30 2.70 18.84
N ALA A 49 10.85 3.59 19.72
CA ALA A 49 11.54 3.93 20.96
C ALA A 49 11.33 2.93 22.11
N ARG A 50 10.50 1.89 21.92
CA ARG A 50 10.15 0.96 22.99
C ARG A 50 11.36 0.18 23.50
N THR A 51 11.35 -0.11 24.79
CA THR A 51 12.30 -1.01 25.45
C THR A 51 11.58 -2.30 25.84
N THR A 52 12.32 -3.33 26.23
CA THR A 52 11.74 -4.60 26.73
C THR A 52 10.70 -4.38 27.83
N GLY A 53 10.89 -3.37 28.69
CA GLY A 53 9.95 -3.05 29.78
C GLY A 53 8.69 -2.28 29.34
N SER A 54 8.68 -1.68 28.15
CA SER A 54 7.56 -0.89 27.64
C SER A 54 6.81 -1.53 26.48
N THR A 55 7.28 -2.68 25.96
CA THR A 55 6.68 -3.36 24.80
C THR A 55 5.19 -3.65 25.00
N ALA A 56 4.81 -4.29 26.12
CA ALA A 56 3.42 -4.64 26.41
C ALA A 56 2.51 -3.40 26.48
N MET A 57 3.00 -2.30 27.06
CA MET A 57 2.26 -1.03 27.12
C MET A 57 2.01 -0.47 25.71
N VAL A 58 3.02 -0.48 24.84
CA VAL A 58 2.85 0.03 23.47
C VAL A 58 1.89 -0.86 22.66
N GLN A 59 1.95 -2.18 22.86
CA GLN A 59 0.99 -3.10 22.24
C GLN A 59 -0.44 -2.80 22.68
N GLU A 60 -0.68 -2.61 23.98
CA GLU A 60 -2.01 -2.24 24.50
C GLU A 60 -2.53 -0.94 23.86
N VAL A 61 -1.67 0.07 23.73
CA VAL A 61 -2.02 1.33 23.03
C VAL A 61 -2.39 1.07 21.56
N ILE A 62 -1.65 0.21 20.87
CA ILE A 62 -1.97 -0.19 19.49
C ILE A 62 -3.34 -0.87 19.42
N HIS A 63 -3.60 -1.88 20.27
CA HIS A 63 -4.88 -2.59 20.30
C HIS A 63 -6.05 -1.66 20.60
N GLN A 64 -5.89 -0.72 21.54
CA GLN A 64 -6.91 0.29 21.84
C GLN A 64 -7.24 1.18 20.64
N GLU A 65 -6.22 1.65 19.89
CA GLU A 65 -6.48 2.43 18.67
C GLU A 65 -7.12 1.58 17.56
N MET A 66 -6.72 0.32 17.41
CA MET A 66 -7.35 -0.61 16.47
C MET A 66 -8.82 -0.85 16.82
N LEU A 67 -9.14 -1.05 18.10
CA LEU A 67 -10.53 -1.17 18.58
C LEU A 67 -11.34 0.09 18.31
N LYS A 68 -10.76 1.29 18.47
CA LYS A 68 -11.43 2.54 18.10
C LYS A 68 -11.73 2.60 16.59
N ILE A 69 -10.77 2.21 15.74
CA ILE A 69 -10.99 2.19 14.28
C ILE A 69 -12.07 1.18 13.91
N SER A 70 -12.03 -0.03 14.47
CA SER A 70 -13.00 -1.10 14.19
C SER A 70 -14.39 -0.83 14.78
N GLY A 71 -14.48 -0.17 15.93
CA GLY A 71 -15.73 0.13 16.61
C GLY A 71 -16.47 1.37 16.09
N LYS A 72 -15.81 2.25 15.31
CA LYS A 72 -16.51 3.34 14.63
C LYS A 72 -17.37 2.80 13.51
N VAL A 73 -18.57 3.38 13.36
CA VAL A 73 -19.46 3.08 12.23
C VAL A 73 -18.79 3.56 10.94
N ARG A 74 -18.18 2.62 10.21
CA ARG A 74 -17.31 2.92 9.06
C ARG A 74 -18.02 3.63 7.91
N THR A 75 -19.35 3.52 7.84
CA THR A 75 -20.17 4.25 6.86
C THR A 75 -20.19 5.76 7.11
N LEU A 76 -19.88 6.22 8.32
CA LEU A 76 -19.80 7.64 8.67
C LEU A 76 -18.49 8.29 8.26
N TYR A 77 -17.45 7.50 7.94
CA TYR A 77 -16.19 8.06 7.45
C TYR A 77 -16.36 8.65 6.06
N ASP A 78 -15.82 9.84 5.85
CA ASP A 78 -15.56 10.33 4.50
C ASP A 78 -14.49 9.44 3.80
N HIS A 79 -14.28 9.64 2.50
CA HIS A 79 -13.35 8.80 1.74
C HIS A 79 -11.89 8.92 2.22
N LEU A 80 -11.48 10.09 2.73
CA LEU A 80 -10.13 10.36 3.19
C LEU A 80 -9.89 9.82 4.59
N GLU A 81 -10.86 9.95 5.49
CA GLU A 81 -10.80 9.42 6.84
C GLU A 81 -10.81 7.89 6.82
N LEU A 82 -11.61 7.26 5.94
CA LEU A 82 -11.58 5.81 5.76
C LEU A 82 -10.23 5.32 5.23
N LEU A 83 -9.66 5.99 4.23
CA LEU A 83 -8.34 5.65 3.70
C LEU A 83 -7.25 5.80 4.78
N ALA A 84 -7.30 6.89 5.53
CA ALA A 84 -6.39 7.14 6.64
C ALA A 84 -6.50 6.08 7.75
N ALA A 85 -7.73 5.67 8.10
CA ALA A 85 -7.97 4.60 9.04
C ALA A 85 -7.39 3.28 8.54
N PHE A 86 -7.59 2.94 7.25
CA PHE A 86 -7.01 1.74 6.64
C PHE A 86 -5.48 1.75 6.64
N GLN A 87 -4.86 2.87 6.26
CA GLN A 87 -3.40 3.05 6.28
C GLN A 87 -2.83 2.91 7.70
N ALA A 88 -3.47 3.54 8.69
CA ALA A 88 -3.07 3.44 10.09
C ALA A 88 -3.21 2.01 10.62
N TYR A 89 -4.32 1.34 10.30
CA TYR A 89 -4.58 -0.03 10.72
C TYR A 89 -3.58 -1.03 10.14
N LEU A 90 -3.21 -0.87 8.86
CA LEU A 90 -2.16 -1.67 8.24
C LEU A 90 -0.82 -1.49 8.95
N LEU A 91 -0.45 -0.26 9.32
CA LEU A 91 0.78 0.01 10.05
C LEU A 91 0.78 -0.59 11.45
N TYR A 92 -0.36 -0.56 12.15
CA TYR A 92 -0.53 -1.24 13.43
C TYR A 92 -0.38 -2.76 13.29
N ALA A 93 -1.00 -3.37 12.28
CA ALA A 93 -0.86 -4.79 12.00
C ALA A 93 0.61 -5.16 11.71
N ILE A 94 1.32 -4.35 10.92
CA ILE A 94 2.77 -4.51 10.67
C ILE A 94 3.57 -4.45 11.97
N MET A 95 3.30 -3.47 12.84
CA MET A 95 3.97 -3.37 14.14
C MET A 95 3.75 -4.65 14.96
N LEU A 96 2.51 -5.05 15.19
CA LEU A 96 2.18 -6.25 15.98
C LEU A 96 2.81 -7.52 15.40
N PHE A 97 2.79 -7.69 14.07
CA PHE A 97 3.42 -8.83 13.39
C PHE A 97 4.93 -8.93 13.63
N PHE A 98 5.64 -7.81 13.77
CA PHE A 98 7.08 -7.78 14.04
C PHE A 98 7.42 -7.54 15.52
N ASN A 99 6.50 -7.85 16.44
CA ASN A 99 6.72 -7.63 17.87
C ASN A 99 7.86 -8.50 18.45
N ASP A 100 7.96 -9.76 18.00
CA ASP A 100 8.99 -10.67 18.47
C ASP A 100 10.28 -10.51 17.66
N THR A 101 11.40 -10.27 18.35
CA THR A 101 12.71 -10.12 17.72
C THR A 101 13.32 -11.47 17.30
N SER A 102 12.77 -12.59 17.78
CA SER A 102 13.37 -13.92 17.66
C SER A 102 12.73 -14.83 16.60
N THR A 103 11.50 -14.56 16.18
CA THR A 103 10.77 -15.31 15.14
C THR A 103 9.98 -14.37 14.24
N ILE A 104 9.68 -14.76 13.00
CA ILE A 104 8.70 -14.00 12.20
C ILE A 104 7.35 -14.18 12.89
N GLY A 105 6.79 -13.07 13.37
CA GLY A 105 5.76 -13.09 14.42
C GLY A 105 4.40 -13.60 13.96
N SER A 106 3.60 -13.98 14.95
CA SER A 106 2.18 -14.29 14.77
C SER A 106 1.36 -13.02 14.98
N ILE A 107 0.25 -12.91 14.25
CA ILE A 107 -0.72 -11.83 14.41
C ILE A 107 -2.10 -12.43 14.68
N GLU A 108 -2.87 -11.78 15.54
CA GLU A 108 -4.22 -12.23 15.88
C GLU A 108 -5.13 -12.25 14.64
N GLN A 109 -5.95 -13.31 14.52
CA GLN A 109 -6.84 -13.49 13.37
C GLN A 109 -7.85 -12.34 13.22
N ASP A 110 -8.35 -11.81 14.34
CA ASP A 110 -9.29 -10.68 14.32
C ASP A 110 -8.66 -9.42 13.73
N VAL A 111 -7.36 -9.21 13.93
CA VAL A 111 -6.63 -8.09 13.32
C VAL A 111 -6.61 -8.24 11.79
N VAL A 112 -6.28 -9.43 11.30
CA VAL A 112 -6.26 -9.71 9.84
C VAL A 112 -7.66 -9.54 9.25
N MET A 113 -8.69 -10.07 9.90
CA MET A 113 -10.08 -9.95 9.44
C MET A 113 -10.54 -8.49 9.36
N ASN A 114 -10.25 -7.67 10.37
CA ASN A 114 -10.59 -6.26 10.36
C ASN A 114 -9.82 -5.48 9.27
N LEU A 115 -8.55 -5.82 9.04
CA LEU A 115 -7.75 -5.23 7.97
C LEU A 115 -8.35 -5.52 6.59
N GLN A 116 -8.79 -6.76 6.35
CA GLN A 116 -9.46 -7.17 5.11
C GLN A 116 -10.82 -6.50 4.93
N GLN A 117 -11.59 -6.33 6.00
CA GLN A 117 -12.83 -5.56 5.93
C GLN A 117 -12.58 -4.09 5.55
N LEU A 118 -11.56 -3.45 6.14
CA LEU A 118 -11.17 -2.08 5.77
C LEU A 118 -10.73 -1.99 4.31
N ALA A 119 -10.00 -2.99 3.80
CA ALA A 119 -9.65 -3.08 2.39
C ALA A 119 -10.91 -3.15 1.51
N GLY A 120 -11.89 -3.97 1.89
CA GLY A 120 -13.19 -4.08 1.23
C GLY A 120 -13.99 -2.78 1.26
N ASP A 121 -14.05 -2.10 2.41
CA ASP A 121 -14.75 -0.82 2.59
C ASP A 121 -14.14 0.28 1.69
N VAL A 122 -12.81 0.35 1.62
CA VAL A 122 -12.08 1.30 0.77
C VAL A 122 -12.29 0.98 -0.71
N ALA A 123 -12.20 -0.30 -1.09
CA ALA A 123 -12.38 -0.73 -2.47
C ALA A 123 -13.83 -0.53 -2.95
N GLY A 124 -14.82 -0.81 -2.09
CA GLY A 124 -16.25 -0.59 -2.36
C GLY A 124 -16.62 0.88 -2.56
N LYS A 125 -15.82 1.81 -2.02
CA LYS A 125 -15.91 3.25 -2.28
C LYS A 125 -15.10 3.70 -3.51
N GLY A 126 -14.69 2.77 -4.37
CA GLY A 126 -13.95 3.01 -5.60
C GLY A 126 -12.43 3.16 -5.40
N THR A 127 -11.66 2.53 -6.29
CA THR A 127 -10.19 2.53 -6.30
C THR A 127 -9.59 3.42 -7.40
N LEU A 128 -10.42 3.83 -8.36
CA LEU A 128 -10.12 4.79 -9.42
C LEU A 128 -10.86 6.10 -9.13
N CYS A 129 -10.31 7.22 -9.60
CA CYS A 129 -11.08 8.45 -9.67
C CYS A 129 -11.98 8.46 -10.91
N PHE A 130 -13.01 9.31 -10.92
CA PHE A 130 -13.99 9.38 -12.00
C PHE A 130 -13.33 9.53 -13.38
N ALA A 131 -12.34 10.41 -13.49
CA ALA A 131 -11.65 10.64 -14.75
C ALA A 131 -10.87 9.41 -15.26
N GLU A 132 -10.24 8.64 -14.37
CA GLU A 132 -9.58 7.37 -14.73
C GLU A 132 -10.60 6.35 -15.26
N THR A 133 -11.80 6.28 -14.68
CA THR A 133 -12.89 5.39 -15.16
C THR A 133 -13.36 5.77 -16.56
N GLU A 134 -13.45 7.07 -16.86
CA GLU A 134 -13.89 7.59 -18.16
C GLU A 134 -12.76 7.66 -19.20
N GLY A 135 -11.53 7.24 -18.85
CA GLY A 135 -10.36 7.36 -19.73
C GLY A 135 -9.97 8.83 -20.01
N THR A 136 -10.31 9.74 -19.11
CA THR A 136 -10.02 11.17 -19.19
C THR A 136 -8.92 11.57 -18.21
N ARG A 137 -8.41 12.79 -18.35
CA ARG A 137 -7.33 13.32 -17.51
C ARG A 137 -7.85 13.66 -16.11
N PRO A 138 -7.34 13.04 -15.04
CA PRO A 138 -7.77 13.35 -13.69
C PRO A 138 -7.26 14.69 -13.18
N ASP A 139 -7.99 15.27 -12.23
CA ASP A 139 -7.45 16.32 -11.38
C ASP A 139 -6.46 15.72 -10.35
N TRP A 140 -5.57 16.57 -9.87
CA TRP A 140 -4.46 16.14 -9.03
C TRP A 140 -4.91 15.55 -7.70
N GLU A 141 -5.90 16.19 -7.06
CA GLU A 141 -6.40 15.80 -5.76
C GLU A 141 -7.10 14.43 -5.81
N SER A 142 -8.01 14.23 -6.76
CA SER A 142 -8.69 12.95 -6.95
C SER A 142 -7.73 11.82 -7.31
N TRP A 143 -6.72 12.11 -8.13
CA TRP A 143 -5.67 11.15 -8.50
C TRP A 143 -4.82 10.74 -7.29
N ILE A 144 -4.47 11.67 -6.39
CA ILE A 144 -3.73 11.35 -5.16
C ILE A 144 -4.52 10.33 -4.34
N VAL A 145 -5.82 10.56 -4.16
CA VAL A 145 -6.67 9.67 -3.35
C VAL A 145 -6.77 8.28 -3.98
N ALA A 146 -7.04 8.19 -5.27
CA ALA A 146 -7.09 6.92 -5.99
C ALA A 146 -5.75 6.16 -5.90
N SER A 147 -4.64 6.86 -6.12
CA SER A 147 -3.29 6.28 -6.06
C SER A 147 -2.91 5.82 -4.66
N ALA A 148 -3.26 6.58 -3.61
CA ALA A 148 -3.01 6.19 -2.22
C ALA A 148 -3.86 4.97 -1.80
N LYS A 149 -5.12 4.88 -2.26
CA LYS A 149 -5.95 3.67 -2.07
C LYS A 149 -5.29 2.45 -2.71
N ARG A 150 -4.90 2.54 -3.99
CA ARG A 150 -4.24 1.43 -4.73
C ARG A 150 -2.95 0.98 -4.02
N ARG A 151 -2.07 1.91 -3.65
CA ARG A 151 -0.83 1.60 -2.89
C ARG A 151 -1.13 0.90 -1.57
N THR A 152 -2.16 1.34 -0.84
CA THR A 152 -2.54 0.71 0.43
C THR A 152 -3.10 -0.71 0.20
N LEU A 153 -3.95 -0.92 -0.80
CA LEU A 153 -4.46 -2.24 -1.19
C LEU A 153 -3.35 -3.20 -1.60
N PHE A 154 -2.41 -2.74 -2.44
CA PHE A 154 -1.26 -3.56 -2.84
C PHE A 154 -0.37 -3.93 -1.65
N ALA A 155 -0.12 -2.98 -0.75
CA ALA A 155 0.64 -3.24 0.47
C ALA A 155 -0.07 -4.23 1.40
N THR A 156 -1.39 -4.10 1.57
CA THR A 156 -2.19 -5.06 2.35
C THR A 156 -2.15 -6.45 1.74
N SER A 157 -2.30 -6.60 0.42
CA SER A 157 -2.18 -7.90 -0.26
C SER A 157 -0.81 -8.55 -0.05
N LEU A 158 0.28 -7.76 -0.16
CA LEU A 158 1.63 -8.28 0.10
C LEU A 158 1.85 -8.65 1.58
N PHE A 159 1.25 -7.89 2.50
CA PHE A 159 1.30 -8.19 3.93
C PHE A 159 0.50 -9.44 4.28
N ASP A 160 -0.70 -9.62 3.73
CA ASP A 160 -1.51 -10.85 3.88
C ASP A 160 -0.74 -12.08 3.37
N ASN A 161 -0.08 -11.95 2.23
CA ASN A 161 0.81 -12.99 1.69
C ASN A 161 1.97 -13.31 2.64
N LEU A 162 2.53 -12.30 3.31
CA LEU A 162 3.59 -12.49 4.29
C LEU A 162 3.09 -13.24 5.53
N VAL A 163 1.92 -12.86 6.06
CA VAL A 163 1.28 -13.54 7.19
C VAL A 163 0.99 -15.01 6.84
N ASN A 164 0.37 -15.26 5.69
CA ASN A 164 0.07 -16.62 5.21
C ASN A 164 1.33 -17.48 5.08
N PHE A 165 2.38 -16.93 4.46
CA PHE A 165 3.65 -17.64 4.31
C PHE A 165 4.24 -18.07 5.66
N THR A 166 4.13 -17.23 6.69
CA THR A 166 4.68 -17.52 8.03
C THR A 166 3.87 -18.54 8.81
N GLN A 167 2.59 -18.70 8.46
CA GLN A 167 1.70 -19.73 8.99
C GLN A 167 1.76 -21.04 8.18
N GLY A 168 2.66 -21.14 7.19
CA GLY A 168 2.79 -22.32 6.33
C GLY A 168 1.69 -22.46 5.28
N SER A 169 0.89 -21.41 5.06
CA SER A 169 -0.15 -21.36 4.04
C SER A 169 0.41 -20.82 2.71
N LEU A 170 -0.28 -21.15 1.61
CA LEU A 170 0.09 -20.65 0.27
C LEU A 170 -0.09 -19.14 0.18
N SER A 171 0.83 -18.49 -0.54
CA SER A 171 0.65 -17.11 -0.99
C SER A 171 -0.19 -17.12 -2.27
N PHE A 172 -1.12 -16.19 -2.36
CA PHE A 172 -2.02 -16.06 -3.52
C PHE A 172 -1.79 -14.73 -4.23
N VAL A 173 -1.89 -14.77 -5.56
CA VAL A 173 -2.01 -13.55 -6.36
C VAL A 173 -3.34 -12.88 -5.98
N ALA A 174 -3.31 -11.59 -5.66
CA ALA A 174 -4.52 -10.79 -5.50
C ALA A 174 -5.14 -10.49 -6.87
N VAL A 175 -5.79 -11.51 -7.44
CA VAL A 175 -6.47 -11.46 -8.73
C VAL A 175 -7.58 -10.41 -8.77
N GLU A 176 -8.17 -10.12 -7.62
CA GLU A 176 -9.16 -9.06 -7.43
C GLU A 176 -8.59 -7.65 -7.69
N LEU A 177 -7.27 -7.49 -7.62
CA LEU A 177 -6.59 -6.24 -7.90
C LEU A 177 -6.06 -6.16 -9.35
N ALA A 178 -6.20 -7.23 -10.15
CA ALA A 178 -5.55 -7.39 -11.47
C ALA A 178 -5.73 -6.20 -12.42
N SER A 179 -6.93 -5.60 -12.42
CA SER A 179 -7.31 -4.52 -13.32
C SER A 179 -6.90 -3.14 -12.83
N LEU A 180 -6.28 -3.04 -11.65
CA LEU A 180 -5.86 -1.76 -11.10
C LEU A 180 -4.55 -1.29 -11.74
N PRO A 181 -4.40 0.01 -12.01
CA PRO A 181 -3.14 0.58 -12.46
C PRO A 181 -2.00 0.31 -11.49
N ALA A 182 -0.84 -0.04 -12.05
CA ALA A 182 0.39 -0.21 -11.29
C ALA A 182 0.78 1.10 -10.57
N PRO A 183 1.57 1.03 -9.49
CA PRO A 183 2.05 2.24 -8.80
C PRO A 183 2.67 3.24 -9.78
N SER A 184 2.20 4.48 -9.73
CA SER A 184 2.65 5.52 -10.66
C SER A 184 4.09 5.98 -10.36
N SER A 185 4.67 6.74 -11.30
CA SER A 185 6.05 7.21 -11.22
C SER A 185 6.37 8.02 -9.96
N LYS A 186 7.64 7.99 -9.56
CA LYS A 186 8.17 8.76 -8.42
C LYS A 186 7.92 10.25 -8.56
N VAL A 187 8.00 10.78 -9.78
CA VAL A 187 7.79 12.20 -10.07
C VAL A 187 6.34 12.60 -9.83
N LEU A 188 5.37 11.79 -10.28
CA LEU A 188 3.95 12.04 -10.03
C LEU A 188 3.61 11.94 -8.54
N TRP A 189 4.07 10.87 -7.88
CA TRP A 189 3.78 10.62 -6.47
C TRP A 189 4.37 11.68 -5.54
N ASN A 190 5.51 12.28 -5.90
CA ASN A 190 6.18 13.29 -5.07
C ASN A 190 5.95 14.72 -5.53
N ALA A 191 5.13 14.94 -6.58
CA ALA A 191 4.81 16.29 -7.03
C ALA A 191 4.27 17.13 -5.87
N ARG A 192 4.81 18.35 -5.70
CA ARG A 192 4.46 19.26 -4.58
C ARG A 192 3.40 20.28 -4.94
N THR A 193 3.14 20.45 -6.23
CA THR A 193 2.17 21.40 -6.75
C THR A 193 1.37 20.77 -7.89
N ARG A 194 0.14 21.26 -8.07
CA ARG A 194 -0.70 20.88 -9.21
C ARG A 194 -0.02 21.13 -10.54
N GLN A 195 0.76 22.22 -10.65
CA GLN A 195 1.53 22.55 -11.86
C GLN A 195 2.61 21.50 -12.16
N SER A 196 3.45 21.16 -11.18
CA SER A 196 4.48 20.13 -11.35
C SER A 196 3.88 18.77 -11.68
N TRP A 197 2.75 18.42 -11.04
CA TRP A 197 2.04 17.19 -11.33
C TRP A 197 1.48 17.19 -12.75
N ASN A 198 0.85 18.29 -13.18
CA ASN A 198 0.30 18.44 -14.54
C ASN A 198 1.38 18.25 -15.61
N GLN A 199 2.57 18.83 -15.41
CA GLN A 199 3.69 18.68 -16.33
C GLN A 199 4.15 17.22 -16.44
N ALA A 200 4.36 16.55 -15.31
CA ALA A 200 4.76 15.15 -15.26
C ALA A 200 3.69 14.22 -15.86
N TYR A 201 2.41 14.49 -15.60
CA TYR A 201 1.31 13.67 -16.12
C TYR A 201 1.20 13.81 -17.64
N ASN A 202 1.37 15.02 -18.18
CA ASN A 202 1.36 15.24 -19.63
C ASN A 202 2.54 14.54 -20.33
N GLN A 203 3.72 14.51 -19.69
CA GLN A 203 4.84 13.73 -20.19
C GLN A 203 4.50 12.23 -20.25
N GLN A 204 3.85 11.69 -19.21
CA GLN A 204 3.42 10.29 -19.21
C GLN A 204 2.41 10.00 -20.34
N LEU A 205 1.40 10.86 -20.53
CA LEU A 205 0.42 10.73 -21.61
C LEU A 205 1.06 10.74 -23.00
N GLY A 206 2.12 11.52 -23.22
CA GLY A 206 2.86 11.56 -24.48
C GLY A 206 3.51 10.22 -24.86
N HIS A 207 3.69 9.31 -23.89
CA HIS A 207 4.21 7.96 -24.09
C HIS A 207 3.11 6.88 -24.04
N SER A 208 1.83 7.25 -23.92
CA SER A 208 0.70 6.35 -23.62
C SER A 208 0.05 5.67 -24.84
N ASN A 209 0.70 5.63 -26.01
CA ASN A 209 0.17 4.83 -27.13
C ASN A 209 -0.02 3.34 -26.77
N ASP A 210 0.63 2.86 -25.70
CA ASP A 210 0.61 1.47 -25.21
C ASP A 210 -0.38 1.22 -24.05
N GLY A 211 -1.24 2.21 -23.73
CA GLY A 211 -2.19 2.14 -22.61
C GLY A 211 -1.55 2.22 -21.22
N GLU A 212 -2.38 2.24 -20.17
CA GLU A 212 -1.92 2.25 -18.78
C GLU A 212 -1.37 0.88 -18.37
N LEU A 213 -0.28 0.85 -17.58
CA LEU A 213 0.28 -0.40 -17.05
C LEU A 213 -0.53 -0.85 -15.85
N LEU A 214 -1.05 -2.07 -15.88
CA LEU A 214 -1.82 -2.67 -14.80
C LEU A 214 -0.92 -3.43 -13.84
N ILE A 215 -1.39 -3.69 -12.63
CA ILE A 215 -0.64 -4.52 -11.67
C ILE A 215 -0.45 -5.96 -12.19
N SER A 216 -1.43 -6.47 -12.95
CA SER A 216 -1.38 -7.81 -13.54
C SER A 216 -0.35 -7.94 -14.66
N ASP A 217 0.01 -6.82 -15.31
CA ASP A 217 1.10 -6.77 -16.29
C ASP A 217 2.45 -7.09 -15.62
N LEU A 218 2.60 -6.83 -14.31
CA LEU A 218 3.82 -7.10 -13.54
C LEU A 218 3.93 -8.54 -13.04
N TRP A 219 2.91 -9.37 -13.29
CA TRP A 219 2.92 -10.78 -12.91
C TRP A 219 3.67 -11.60 -13.97
N PRO A 220 4.19 -12.78 -13.61
CA PRO A 220 4.93 -13.62 -14.55
C PRO A 220 4.09 -14.00 -15.77
N GLN A 221 4.59 -13.61 -16.94
CA GLN A 221 3.90 -13.75 -18.22
C GLN A 221 4.30 -15.03 -18.97
N SER A 222 3.54 -15.37 -20.00
CA SER A 222 3.98 -16.26 -21.08
C SER A 222 4.97 -15.56 -22.00
N ASP A 223 5.83 -16.34 -22.67
CA ASP A 223 6.88 -15.79 -23.55
C ASP A 223 6.29 -14.94 -24.70
N ALA A 224 5.09 -15.27 -25.18
CA ALA A 224 4.39 -14.54 -26.23
C ALA A 224 3.91 -13.13 -25.82
N ASN A 225 3.60 -12.92 -24.54
CA ASN A 225 3.18 -11.59 -24.02
C ASN A 225 4.40 -10.73 -23.63
N PHE A 226 5.55 -11.37 -23.41
CA PHE A 226 6.76 -10.71 -22.92
C PHE A 226 7.31 -9.68 -23.92
N GLU A 227 7.37 -9.99 -25.21
CA GLU A 227 7.94 -9.09 -26.23
C GLU A 227 7.17 -7.76 -26.37
N VAL A 228 5.86 -7.79 -26.20
CA VAL A 228 4.99 -6.59 -26.28
C VAL A 228 5.04 -5.80 -24.97
N LEU A 229 5.12 -6.49 -23.83
CA LEU A 229 4.99 -5.87 -22.52
C LEU A 229 6.32 -5.36 -21.96
N GLN A 230 7.45 -5.96 -22.34
CA GLN A 230 8.76 -5.63 -21.81
C GLN A 230 9.13 -4.15 -21.98
N PRO A 231 8.94 -3.50 -23.15
CA PRO A 231 9.25 -2.07 -23.29
C PRO A 231 8.42 -1.17 -22.36
N LYS A 232 7.17 -1.58 -22.08
CA LYS A 232 6.26 -0.87 -21.18
C LYS A 232 6.71 -1.02 -19.72
N ILE A 233 7.13 -2.23 -19.33
CA ILE A 233 7.72 -2.51 -18.02
C ILE A 233 9.05 -1.76 -17.84
N ASP A 234 9.93 -1.77 -18.83
CA ASP A 234 11.23 -1.06 -18.78
C ASP A 234 11.04 0.43 -18.57
N ARG A 235 10.11 1.04 -19.34
CA ARG A 235 9.74 2.45 -19.18
C ARG A 235 9.21 2.71 -17.78
N TRP A 236 8.31 1.87 -17.27
CA TRP A 236 7.77 2.01 -15.93
C TRP A 236 8.85 1.87 -14.85
N LEU A 237 9.70 0.84 -14.92
CA LEU A 237 10.82 0.61 -14.00
C LEU A 237 11.79 1.80 -13.96
N SER A 238 12.04 2.45 -15.10
CA SER A 238 12.90 3.64 -15.16
C SER A 238 12.35 4.85 -14.39
N SER A 239 11.06 4.85 -14.05
CA SER A 239 10.36 6.00 -13.48
C SER A 239 9.74 5.76 -12.09
N VAL A 240 9.55 4.49 -11.72
CA VAL A 240 8.82 4.12 -10.50
C VAL A 240 9.64 4.40 -9.25
N ASP A 241 8.96 4.61 -8.13
CA ASP A 241 9.60 4.75 -6.83
C ASP A 241 9.92 3.40 -6.18
N GLU A 242 10.52 3.49 -5.00
CA GLU A 242 10.98 2.35 -4.21
C GLU A 242 9.82 1.41 -3.83
N PHE A 243 8.60 1.94 -3.71
CA PHE A 243 7.40 1.12 -3.46
C PHE A 243 7.03 0.28 -4.66
N GLY A 244 6.99 0.87 -5.86
CA GLY A 244 6.74 0.08 -7.06
C GLY A 244 7.85 -0.92 -7.37
N MET A 245 9.12 -0.57 -7.10
CA MET A 245 10.23 -1.53 -7.19
C MET A 245 10.02 -2.72 -6.25
N MET A 246 9.59 -2.49 -5.00
CA MET A 246 9.25 -3.56 -4.07
C MET A 246 8.13 -4.44 -4.64
N ILE A 247 7.06 -3.83 -5.14
CA ILE A 247 5.93 -4.54 -5.74
C ILE A 247 6.42 -5.46 -6.86
N TYR A 248 7.15 -4.91 -7.83
CA TYR A 248 7.68 -5.68 -8.95
C TYR A 248 8.60 -6.82 -8.50
N ALA A 249 9.51 -6.56 -7.57
CA ALA A 249 10.45 -7.56 -7.06
C ALA A 249 9.70 -8.72 -6.38
N VAL A 250 8.63 -8.43 -5.63
CA VAL A 250 7.83 -9.48 -5.00
C VAL A 250 7.01 -10.22 -6.05
N THR A 251 6.20 -9.52 -6.85
CA THR A 251 5.25 -10.15 -7.79
C THR A 251 5.92 -10.97 -8.88
N SER A 252 7.10 -10.56 -9.36
CA SER A 252 7.85 -11.31 -10.38
C SER A 252 8.45 -12.63 -9.86
N HIS A 253 8.67 -12.75 -8.54
CA HIS A 253 9.33 -13.91 -7.93
C HIS A 253 8.41 -14.78 -7.07
N THR A 254 7.31 -14.25 -6.53
CA THR A 254 6.40 -15.02 -5.65
C THR A 254 5.38 -15.85 -6.40
N TYR A 255 5.03 -15.44 -7.62
CA TYR A 255 4.00 -16.13 -8.39
C TYR A 255 4.68 -17.07 -9.37
N HIS A 256 5.03 -18.28 -8.99
CA HIS A 256 5.40 -19.27 -10.01
C HIS A 256 4.17 -19.61 -10.84
N LYS A 257 4.34 -19.82 -12.16
CA LYS A 257 3.29 -20.38 -13.02
C LYS A 257 2.78 -21.66 -12.34
N GLY A 258 1.57 -21.60 -11.76
CA GLY A 258 0.87 -22.81 -11.35
C GLY A 258 0.73 -23.75 -12.56
N PRO A 259 0.69 -25.07 -12.35
CA PRO A 259 0.57 -26.01 -13.45
C PRO A 259 -0.69 -25.66 -14.26
N ARG A 260 -0.52 -25.53 -15.58
CA ARG A 260 -1.63 -25.34 -16.52
C ARG A 260 -2.64 -26.48 -16.27
N ALA A 261 -3.87 -26.12 -15.92
CA ALA A 261 -5.02 -27.01 -16.05
C ALA A 261 -5.33 -27.24 -17.54
#